data_AF-A0A1F9Q622-F1
#
_entry.id   AF-A0A1F9Q622-F1
#
_cell.length_a   1.000
_cell.length_b   1.000
_cell.length_c   1.000
_cell.angle_alpha   90.00
_cell.angle_beta   90.00
_cell.angle_gamma   90.00
#
_symmetry.space_group_name_H-M   'P 1'
#
loop_
_entity.id
_entity.type
_entity.pdbx_description
1 polymer ?
#
loop_
_entity_poly.entity_id
_entity_poly.type
_entity_poly.pdbx_seq_one_letter_code
_entity_poly.pdbx_strand_id
1 'polypeptide(L)'
;MRQELMALMAAAPPPVRRALGELMGSIKAGLEAAGQTPKFIDARARVYDWRNLLPMLTDIRAKLDRPIAARLRRRGKAKTELVRLEEQFALLRRAHEQMSLMFQISYALVNVGGEFQTSEEVLEQSAEVLIELLEADLFVCRLRDEYGEWVNVAANTQHGTSTPILVRAMEESIPGHPVMQAVASKQWSYVLSNNLMSSERGGESYDCVAYQEGYRSRLAFILRGHDTQPFGLIMLYSRAEAFFGGYDHQFLSDCSRIVSLTVGSRLEVGRDALSKASGGMAHVGNNALSVIKNCLELVKEDMEAGIRAGAAPLLRQFRTSFDLAREIELIGCALGGAERLRGAIANLLDAVDHPRIMHYIRGEEVLDLDPRSPQDEEG
;
A
#
# COMPACT_ATOMS: atom_id res chain seq x y z
N MET A 1 -24.34 -39.12 67.51
CA MET A 1 -23.55 -39.00 66.25
C MET A 1 -23.65 -37.63 65.58
N ARG A 2 -24.80 -37.18 65.01
CA ARG A 2 -24.89 -35.86 64.33
C ARG A 2 -24.58 -34.68 65.27
N GLN A 3 -25.09 -34.72 66.50
CA GLN A 3 -24.83 -33.69 67.52
C GLN A 3 -23.37 -33.69 67.99
N GLU A 4 -22.74 -34.86 68.12
CA GLU A 4 -21.32 -34.98 68.50
C GLU A 4 -20.39 -34.45 67.41
N LEU A 5 -20.69 -34.73 66.14
CA LEU A 5 -19.94 -34.19 65.00
C LEU A 5 -20.02 -32.66 64.95
N MET A 6 -21.23 -32.11 65.17
CA MET A 6 -21.42 -30.65 65.23
C MET A 6 -20.68 -30.02 66.42
N ALA A 7 -20.63 -30.70 67.57
CA ALA A 7 -19.87 -30.25 68.73
C ALA A 7 -18.35 -30.26 68.45
N LEU A 8 -17.83 -31.31 67.79
CA LEU A 8 -16.42 -31.41 67.38
C LEU A 8 -16.03 -30.31 66.39
N MET A 9 -16.90 -29.99 65.43
CA MET A 9 -16.68 -28.90 64.48
C MET A 9 -16.78 -27.52 65.15
N ALA A 10 -17.68 -27.35 66.12
CA ALA A 10 -17.81 -26.12 66.90
C ALA A 10 -16.56 -25.83 67.73
N ALA A 11 -15.86 -26.86 68.21
CA ALA A 11 -14.58 -26.75 68.92
C ALA A 11 -13.39 -26.39 68.00
N ALA A 12 -13.56 -26.45 66.67
CA ALA A 12 -12.51 -26.09 65.73
C ALA A 12 -12.41 -24.57 65.52
N PRO A 13 -11.19 -24.03 65.27
CA PRO A 13 -11.01 -22.64 64.83
C PRO A 13 -11.87 -22.31 63.60
N PRO A 14 -12.35 -21.07 63.44
CA PRO A 14 -13.22 -20.67 62.32
C PRO A 14 -12.74 -21.13 60.92
N PRO A 15 -11.46 -20.99 60.53
CA PRO A 15 -11.02 -21.46 59.21
C PRO A 15 -11.05 -22.98 59.07
N VAL A 16 -10.76 -23.72 60.15
CA VAL A 16 -10.79 -25.19 60.15
C VAL A 16 -12.23 -25.70 60.09
N ARG A 17 -13.15 -25.04 60.78
CA ARG A 17 -14.58 -25.37 60.74
C ARG A 17 -15.15 -25.24 59.33
N ARG A 18 -14.75 -24.18 58.60
CA ARG A 18 -15.12 -23.97 57.20
C ARG A 18 -14.58 -25.09 56.31
N ALA A 19 -13.29 -25.40 56.44
CA ALA A 19 -12.65 -26.47 55.67
C ALA A 19 -13.28 -27.86 55.94
N LEU A 20 -13.64 -28.16 57.19
CA LEU A 20 -14.37 -29.38 57.54
C LEU A 20 -15.74 -29.44 56.88
N GLY A 21 -16.49 -28.33 56.88
CA GLY A 21 -17.79 -28.23 56.21
C GLY A 21 -17.71 -28.45 54.71
N GLU A 22 -16.75 -27.80 54.06
CA GLU A 22 -16.50 -27.92 52.62
C GLU A 22 -16.04 -29.33 52.23
N LEU A 23 -15.14 -29.95 53.02
CA LEU A 23 -14.69 -31.33 52.80
C LEU A 23 -15.83 -32.34 52.92
N MET A 24 -16.69 -32.21 53.93
CA MET A 24 -17.85 -33.10 54.05
C MET A 24 -18.84 -32.92 52.88
N GLY A 25 -19.08 -31.68 52.44
CA GLY A 25 -19.89 -31.40 51.26
C GLY A 25 -19.30 -32.04 49.99
N SER A 26 -17.99 -31.90 49.83
CA SER A 26 -17.24 -32.48 48.71
C SER A 26 -17.23 -34.02 48.73
N ILE A 27 -17.09 -34.64 49.90
CA ILE A 27 -17.15 -36.10 50.06
C ILE A 27 -18.55 -36.62 49.74
N LYS A 28 -19.60 -35.95 50.23
CA LYS A 28 -20.99 -36.29 49.93
C LYS A 28 -21.25 -36.26 48.41
N ALA A 29 -20.91 -35.16 47.75
CA ALA A 29 -21.06 -35.03 46.30
C ALA A 29 -20.24 -36.09 45.54
N GLY A 30 -19.02 -36.40 46.00
CA GLY A 30 -18.18 -37.44 45.42
C GLY A 30 -18.77 -38.86 45.55
N LEU A 31 -19.38 -39.17 46.69
CA LEU A 31 -20.06 -40.45 46.93
C LEU A 31 -21.33 -40.59 46.08
N GLU A 32 -22.13 -39.52 46.00
CA GLU A 32 -23.33 -39.45 45.15
C GLU A 32 -22.98 -39.67 43.67
N ALA A 33 -21.97 -38.96 43.17
CA ALA A 33 -21.50 -39.11 41.78
C ALA A 33 -20.93 -40.51 41.48
N ALA A 34 -20.37 -41.19 42.49
CA ALA A 34 -19.85 -42.55 42.37
C ALA A 34 -20.94 -43.63 42.56
N GLY A 35 -22.18 -43.27 42.90
CA GLY A 35 -23.25 -44.22 43.24
C GLY A 35 -22.92 -45.07 44.48
N GLN A 36 -22.06 -44.58 45.38
CA GLN A 36 -21.59 -45.31 46.54
C GLN A 36 -22.26 -44.81 47.82
N THR A 37 -22.66 -45.73 48.69
CA THR A 37 -23.08 -45.40 50.05
C THR A 37 -21.89 -45.46 51.01
N PRO A 38 -21.76 -44.51 51.95
CA PRO A 38 -20.66 -44.52 52.91
C PRO A 38 -20.77 -45.77 53.80
N LYS A 39 -19.80 -46.68 53.68
CA LYS A 39 -19.65 -47.83 54.58
C LYS A 39 -18.67 -47.45 55.69
N PHE A 40 -19.20 -47.25 56.90
CA PHE A 40 -18.37 -47.06 58.10
C PHE A 40 -17.89 -48.43 58.58
N ILE A 41 -16.69 -48.84 58.15
CA ILE A 41 -16.20 -50.22 58.37
C ILE A 41 -15.39 -50.36 59.66
N ASP A 42 -15.08 -49.28 60.40
CA ASP A 42 -14.28 -49.43 61.61
C ASP A 42 -14.74 -48.53 62.77
N ALA A 43 -15.39 -49.14 63.76
CA ALA A 43 -15.81 -48.49 65.01
C ALA A 43 -14.61 -48.15 65.93
N ARG A 44 -13.37 -48.46 65.52
CA ARG A 44 -12.15 -48.27 66.32
C ARG A 44 -11.41 -46.97 66.06
N ALA A 45 -11.65 -46.30 64.93
CA ALA A 45 -11.11 -44.96 64.66
C ALA A 45 -11.98 -43.90 65.35
N ARG A 46 -11.93 -43.86 66.68
CA ARG A 46 -12.66 -42.86 67.48
C ARG A 46 -12.11 -41.47 67.15
N VAL A 47 -12.96 -40.62 66.58
CA VAL A 47 -12.65 -39.21 66.32
C VAL A 47 -12.91 -38.44 67.61
N TYR A 48 -11.85 -38.00 68.28
CA TYR A 48 -11.95 -37.31 69.56
C TYR A 48 -11.93 -35.78 69.46
N ASP A 49 -11.36 -35.25 68.37
CA ASP A 49 -11.23 -33.81 68.13
C ASP A 49 -11.20 -33.49 66.63
N TRP A 50 -11.27 -32.19 66.31
CA TRP A 50 -11.20 -31.71 64.93
C TRP A 50 -9.86 -32.01 64.25
N ARG A 51 -8.77 -32.17 65.03
CA ARG A 51 -7.42 -32.47 64.54
C ARG A 51 -7.34 -33.88 63.96
N ASN A 52 -8.13 -34.82 64.49
CA ASN A 52 -8.27 -36.17 63.94
C ASN A 52 -9.32 -36.25 62.83
N LEU A 53 -10.36 -35.41 62.89
CA LEU A 53 -11.42 -35.38 61.88
C LEU A 53 -10.93 -34.88 60.51
N LEU A 54 -10.13 -33.81 60.50
CA LEU A 54 -9.69 -33.18 59.25
C LEU A 54 -8.82 -34.11 58.37
N PRO A 55 -7.78 -34.80 58.90
CA PRO A 55 -7.01 -35.77 58.14
C PRO A 55 -7.85 -36.97 57.68
N MET A 56 -8.78 -37.43 58.51
CA MET A 56 -9.68 -38.54 58.15
C MET A 56 -10.57 -38.19 56.96
N LEU A 57 -11.20 -37.02 56.96
CA LEU A 57 -12.02 -36.55 55.83
C LEU A 57 -11.16 -36.35 54.57
N THR A 58 -9.94 -35.83 54.74
CA THR A 58 -9.00 -35.66 53.63
C THR A 58 -8.60 -37.00 53.00
N ASP A 59 -8.34 -38.04 53.80
CA ASP A 59 -8.00 -39.38 53.30
C ASP A 59 -9.19 -40.05 52.60
N ILE A 60 -10.41 -39.87 53.11
CA ILE A 60 -11.64 -40.34 52.44
C ILE A 60 -11.80 -39.67 51.08
N ARG A 61 -11.60 -38.34 51.01
CA ARG A 61 -11.66 -37.59 49.75
C ARG A 61 -10.58 -38.05 48.77
N ALA A 62 -9.34 -38.22 49.24
CA ALA A 62 -8.24 -38.70 48.42
C ALA A 62 -8.51 -40.11 47.85
N LYS A 63 -9.13 -41.01 48.63
CA LYS A 63 -9.53 -42.34 48.17
C LYS A 63 -10.63 -42.29 47.09
N LEU A 64 -11.61 -41.40 47.23
CA LEU A 64 -12.64 -41.17 46.21
C LEU A 64 -12.07 -40.60 44.90
N ASP A 65 -11.02 -39.78 45.00
CA ASP A 65 -10.38 -39.16 43.83
C ASP A 65 -9.42 -40.10 43.07
N ARG A 66 -8.94 -41.21 43.67
CA ARG A 66 -8.04 -42.18 43.01
C ARG A 66 -8.53 -42.70 41.66
N PRO A 67 -9.78 -43.19 41.50
CA PRO A 67 -10.29 -43.64 40.21
C PRO A 67 -10.45 -42.49 39.20
N ILE A 68 -10.78 -41.28 39.65
CA ILE A 68 -10.91 -40.08 38.80
C ILE A 68 -9.52 -39.64 38.31
N ALA A 69 -8.53 -39.59 39.20
CA ALA A 69 -7.14 -39.29 38.88
C ALA A 69 -6.53 -40.33 37.92
N ALA A 70 -6.86 -41.61 38.08
CA ALA A 70 -6.46 -42.66 37.14
C ALA A 70 -7.11 -42.46 35.74
N ARG A 71 -8.35 -41.96 35.69
CA ARG A 71 -9.07 -41.64 34.44
C ARG A 71 -8.53 -40.36 33.78
N LEU A 72 -8.12 -39.37 34.57
CA LEU A 72 -7.47 -38.14 34.11
C LEU A 72 -6.04 -38.38 33.59
N ARG A 73 -5.29 -39.33 34.16
CA ARG A 73 -3.99 -39.77 33.60
C ARG A 73 -4.13 -40.43 32.22
N ARG A 74 -5.24 -41.16 31.97
CA ARG A 74 -5.57 -41.69 30.63
C ARG A 74 -5.97 -40.60 29.62
N ARG A 75 -6.33 -39.40 30.09
CA ARG A 75 -6.62 -38.20 29.27
C ARG A 75 -5.37 -37.42 28.84
N GLY A 76 -4.15 -37.95 29.04
CA GLY A 76 -2.93 -37.36 28.45
C GLY A 76 -3.06 -37.08 26.95
N LYS A 77 -3.75 -37.95 26.20
CA LYS A 77 -4.08 -37.72 24.78
C LYS A 77 -5.01 -36.52 24.56
N ALA A 78 -5.99 -36.30 25.44
CA ALA A 78 -6.89 -35.14 25.35
C ALA A 78 -6.16 -33.83 25.66
N LYS A 79 -5.14 -33.84 26.54
CA LYS A 79 -4.29 -32.67 26.77
C LYS A 79 -3.46 -32.33 25.52
N THR A 80 -2.88 -33.33 24.86
CA THR A 80 -2.12 -33.13 23.61
C THR A 80 -3.02 -32.65 22.47
N GLU A 81 -4.22 -33.21 22.31
CA GLU A 81 -5.19 -32.74 21.29
C GLU A 81 -5.71 -31.33 21.60
N LEU A 82 -5.87 -30.95 22.87
CA LEU A 82 -6.31 -29.61 23.25
C LEU A 82 -5.20 -28.57 22.98
N VAL A 83 -3.94 -28.89 23.26
CA VAL A 83 -2.78 -28.04 22.88
C VAL A 83 -2.69 -27.91 21.36
N ARG A 84 -2.86 -29.01 20.61
CA ARG A 84 -2.89 -28.98 19.15
C ARG A 84 -4.05 -28.13 18.61
N LEU A 85 -5.22 -28.21 19.25
CA LEU A 85 -6.39 -27.42 18.89
C LEU A 85 -6.17 -25.93 19.22
N GLU A 86 -5.55 -25.60 20.34
CA GLU A 86 -5.13 -24.24 20.71
C GLU A 86 -4.13 -23.67 19.70
N GLU A 87 -3.14 -24.45 19.27
CA GLU A 87 -2.19 -24.08 18.21
C GLU A 87 -2.92 -23.84 16.88
N GLN A 88 -3.84 -24.73 16.50
CA GLN A 88 -4.66 -24.58 15.29
C GLN A 88 -5.57 -23.34 15.36
N PHE A 89 -6.19 -23.07 16.52
CA PHE A 89 -6.99 -21.87 16.72
C PHE A 89 -6.13 -20.60 16.69
N ALA A 90 -4.92 -20.62 17.24
CA ALA A 90 -4.01 -19.50 17.16
C ALA A 90 -3.57 -19.22 15.71
N LEU A 91 -3.29 -20.26 14.93
CA LEU A 91 -3.01 -20.13 13.49
C LEU A 91 -4.22 -19.59 12.73
N LEU A 92 -5.41 -20.14 12.96
CA LEU A 92 -6.65 -19.70 12.31
C LEU A 92 -6.98 -18.25 12.68
N ARG A 93 -6.77 -17.86 13.94
CA ARG A 93 -6.98 -16.49 14.41
C ARG A 93 -6.03 -15.52 13.72
N ARG A 94 -4.73 -15.85 13.63
CA ARG A 94 -3.75 -15.02 12.91
C ARG A 94 -4.10 -14.90 11.42
N ALA A 95 -4.48 -16.00 10.78
CA ALA A 95 -4.90 -15.99 9.38
C ALA A 95 -6.16 -15.13 9.18
N HIS A 96 -7.12 -15.20 10.12
CA HIS A 96 -8.31 -14.36 10.10
C HIS A 96 -8.00 -12.88 10.30
N GLU A 97 -7.13 -12.53 11.26
CA GLU A 97 -6.67 -11.16 11.51
C GLU A 97 -5.98 -10.59 10.25
N GLN A 98 -5.08 -11.37 9.62
CA GLN A 98 -4.41 -10.98 8.37
C GLN A 98 -5.39 -10.82 7.20
N MET A 99 -6.36 -11.72 7.07
CA MET A 99 -7.38 -11.64 6.02
C MET A 99 -8.29 -10.42 6.23
N SER A 100 -8.67 -10.12 7.47
CA SER A 100 -9.46 -8.94 7.80
C SER A 100 -8.70 -7.66 7.46
N LEU A 101 -7.42 -7.58 7.81
CA LEU A 101 -6.54 -6.46 7.45
C LEU A 101 -6.40 -6.32 5.93
N MET A 102 -6.20 -7.43 5.22
CA MET A 102 -6.13 -7.44 3.75
C MET A 102 -7.42 -6.90 3.12
N PHE A 103 -8.59 -7.28 3.64
CA PHE A 103 -9.86 -6.75 3.16
C PHE A 103 -9.99 -5.24 3.40
N GLN A 104 -9.55 -4.74 4.56
CA GLN A 104 -9.55 -3.30 4.86
C GLN A 104 -8.64 -2.53 3.92
N ILE A 105 -7.40 -3.01 3.71
CA ILE A 105 -6.45 -2.42 2.76
C ILE A 105 -7.04 -2.43 1.35
N SER A 106 -7.55 -3.57 0.90
CA SER A 106 -8.13 -3.70 -0.44
C SER A 106 -9.30 -2.74 -0.65
N TYR A 107 -10.21 -2.66 0.31
CA TYR A 107 -11.37 -1.78 0.24
C TYR A 107 -10.95 -0.30 0.22
N ALA A 108 -10.03 0.10 1.09
CA ALA A 108 -9.53 1.46 1.15
C ALA A 108 -8.80 1.86 -0.14
N LEU A 109 -7.89 1.01 -0.65
CA LEU A 109 -7.14 1.27 -1.89
C LEU A 109 -8.04 1.30 -3.14
N VAL A 110 -9.12 0.52 -3.18
CA VAL A 110 -10.10 0.62 -4.26
C VAL A 110 -10.82 1.98 -4.22
N ASN A 111 -11.13 2.49 -3.02
CA ASN A 111 -11.78 3.80 -2.86
C ASN A 111 -10.84 4.99 -3.12
N VAL A 112 -9.52 4.82 -2.92
CA VAL A 112 -8.51 5.83 -3.30
C VAL A 112 -8.60 6.12 -4.80
N GLY A 113 -8.85 5.11 -5.64
CA GLY A 113 -8.95 5.26 -7.09
C GLY A 113 -10.22 5.98 -7.60
N GLY A 114 -10.75 6.98 -6.90
CA GLY A 114 -11.90 7.79 -7.33
C GLY A 114 -11.68 8.59 -8.62
N GLU A 115 -12.70 9.32 -9.07
CA GLU A 115 -12.66 10.08 -10.33
C GLU A 115 -11.69 11.29 -10.23
N PHE A 116 -10.85 11.48 -11.27
CA PHE A 116 -9.96 12.64 -11.50
C PHE A 116 -8.72 12.83 -10.61
N GLN A 117 -8.08 11.75 -10.12
CA GLN A 117 -6.80 11.88 -9.41
C GLN A 117 -5.57 11.57 -10.29
N THR A 118 -4.48 12.28 -10.05
CA THR A 118 -3.16 12.03 -10.65
C THR A 118 -2.49 10.79 -10.04
N SER A 119 -1.48 10.24 -10.72
CA SER A 119 -0.72 9.10 -10.21
C SER A 119 -0.01 9.38 -8.88
N GLU A 120 0.42 10.62 -8.70
CA GLU A 120 1.08 11.16 -7.53
C GLU A 120 0.11 11.18 -6.34
N GLU A 121 -1.08 11.74 -6.53
CA GLU A 121 -2.14 11.79 -5.52
C GLU A 121 -2.60 10.38 -5.11
N VAL A 122 -2.80 9.50 -6.09
CA VAL A 122 -3.20 8.11 -5.85
C VAL A 122 -2.10 7.36 -5.08
N LEU A 123 -0.83 7.62 -5.38
CA LEU A 123 0.30 7.03 -4.66
C LEU A 123 0.38 7.55 -3.21
N GLU A 124 0.23 8.85 -3.00
CA GLU A 124 0.23 9.46 -1.67
C GLU A 124 -0.92 8.92 -0.81
N GLN A 125 -2.14 8.94 -1.33
CA GLN A 125 -3.31 8.40 -0.63
C GLN A 125 -3.19 6.89 -0.38
N SER A 126 -2.60 6.13 -1.30
CA SER A 126 -2.31 4.71 -1.07
C SER A 126 -1.34 4.52 0.08
N ALA A 127 -0.35 5.41 0.24
CA ALA A 127 0.58 5.35 1.36
C ALA A 127 -0.05 5.81 2.67
N GLU A 128 -0.98 6.78 2.65
CA GLU A 128 -1.79 7.18 3.81
C GLU A 128 -2.65 6.01 4.33
N VAL A 129 -3.25 5.23 3.44
CA VAL A 129 -3.95 4.00 3.82
C VAL A 129 -3.00 2.99 4.45
N LEU A 130 -1.82 2.80 3.88
CA LEU A 130 -0.85 1.82 4.37
C LEU A 130 -0.19 2.21 5.70
N ILE A 131 0.14 3.49 5.90
CA ILE A 131 0.70 3.97 7.18
C ILE A 131 -0.31 3.79 8.31
N GLU A 132 -1.59 4.07 8.06
CA GLU A 132 -2.66 3.89 9.04
C GLU A 132 -2.89 2.41 9.35
N LEU A 133 -3.10 1.57 8.34
CA LEU A 133 -3.48 0.17 8.52
C LEU A 133 -2.31 -0.74 8.94
N LEU A 134 -1.07 -0.39 8.59
CA LEU A 134 0.12 -1.13 9.03
C LEU A 134 0.79 -0.48 10.25
N GLU A 135 0.22 0.59 10.80
CA GLU A 135 0.67 1.31 11.99
C GLU A 135 2.13 1.77 11.91
N ALA A 136 2.54 2.25 10.73
CA ALA A 136 3.88 2.81 10.55
C ALA A 136 3.94 4.27 11.06
N ASP A 137 5.15 4.75 11.36
CA ASP A 137 5.36 6.11 11.89
C ASP A 137 5.49 7.16 10.79
N LEU A 138 5.93 6.73 9.60
CA LEU A 138 6.27 7.58 8.46
C LEU A 138 6.14 6.79 7.15
N PHE A 139 5.70 7.46 6.09
CA PHE A 139 5.79 6.95 4.73
C PHE A 139 6.63 7.88 3.84
N VAL A 140 7.23 7.30 2.80
CA VAL A 140 7.93 8.01 1.72
C VAL A 140 7.50 7.40 0.39
N CYS A 141 7.02 8.24 -0.52
CA CYS A 141 6.52 7.86 -1.84
C CYS A 141 7.42 8.38 -2.95
N ARG A 142 7.69 7.52 -3.94
CA ARG A 142 8.44 7.89 -5.14
C ARG A 142 7.81 7.32 -6.40
N LEU A 143 7.89 8.07 -7.48
CA LEU A 143 7.54 7.63 -8.84
C LEU A 143 8.73 7.80 -9.76
N ARG A 144 8.76 7.00 -10.83
CA ARG A 144 9.65 7.25 -11.95
C ARG A 144 9.04 8.29 -12.87
N ASP A 145 9.84 9.28 -13.22
CA ASP A 145 9.50 10.24 -14.26
C ASP A 145 9.67 9.64 -15.67
N GLU A 146 9.42 10.48 -16.67
CA GLU A 146 9.55 10.12 -18.10
C GLU A 146 10.99 9.77 -18.52
N TYR A 147 11.99 10.24 -17.78
CA TYR A 147 13.41 9.95 -18.01
C TYR A 147 13.87 8.69 -17.29
N GLY A 148 13.00 8.08 -16.47
CA GLY A 148 13.30 6.90 -15.66
C GLY A 148 14.00 7.22 -14.34
N GLU A 149 14.09 8.50 -13.97
CA GLU A 149 14.65 8.97 -12.72
C GLU A 149 13.61 8.90 -11.60
N TRP A 150 14.07 8.63 -10.38
CA TRP A 150 13.21 8.55 -9.21
C TRP A 150 12.91 9.94 -8.67
N VAL A 151 11.64 10.33 -8.64
CA VAL A 151 11.19 11.61 -8.11
C VAL A 151 10.42 11.39 -6.81
N ASN A 152 10.64 12.26 -5.83
CA ASN A 152 9.89 12.24 -4.59
C ASN A 152 8.48 12.81 -4.82
N VAL A 153 7.47 12.08 -4.38
CA VAL A 153 6.06 12.50 -4.44
C VAL A 153 5.63 13.06 -3.10
N ALA A 154 5.82 12.30 -2.03
CA ALA A 154 5.38 12.67 -0.68
C ALA A 154 6.25 12.01 0.39
N ALA A 155 6.33 12.64 1.56
CA ALA A 155 6.98 12.08 2.74
C ALA A 155 6.36 12.68 4.01
N ASN A 156 5.41 11.97 4.62
CA ASN A 156 4.61 12.47 5.75
C ASN A 156 4.62 11.45 6.90
N THR A 157 4.58 11.96 8.13
CA THR A 157 4.37 11.14 9.33
C THR A 157 2.92 10.67 9.44
N GLN A 158 2.64 9.73 10.36
CA GLN A 158 1.28 9.28 10.67
C GLN A 158 0.32 10.43 11.06
N HIS A 159 0.86 11.58 11.51
CA HIS A 159 0.07 12.76 11.87
C HIS A 159 -0.11 13.76 10.71
N GLY A 160 0.31 13.41 9.50
CA GLY A 160 0.25 14.29 8.33
C GLY A 160 1.32 15.38 8.32
N THR A 161 2.33 15.29 9.20
CA THR A 161 3.44 16.27 9.20
C THR A 161 4.43 15.92 8.10
N SER A 162 4.61 16.82 7.14
CA SER A 162 5.61 16.65 6.09
C SER A 162 7.03 16.62 6.67
N THR A 163 7.88 15.73 6.14
CA THR A 163 9.28 15.53 6.55
C THR A 163 10.24 15.81 5.38
N PRO A 164 10.59 17.09 5.12
CA PRO A 164 11.38 17.49 3.94
C PRO A 164 12.81 16.93 3.92
N ILE A 165 13.33 16.49 5.07
CA ILE A 165 14.69 15.95 5.20
C ILE A 165 14.83 14.65 4.39
N LEU A 166 13.82 13.80 4.44
CA LEU A 166 13.76 12.53 3.70
C LEU A 166 13.40 12.71 2.21
N VAL A 167 13.00 13.92 1.83
CA VAL A 167 12.75 14.32 0.43
C VAL A 167 14.07 14.55 -0.30
N ARG A 168 15.12 14.99 0.40
CA ARG A 168 16.41 15.38 -0.21
C ARG A 168 17.46 14.28 -0.19
N ALA A 169 17.41 13.38 0.78
CA ALA A 169 18.35 12.27 0.91
C ALA A 169 17.85 11.05 0.12
N MET A 170 18.12 11.02 -1.19
CA MET A 170 17.80 9.87 -2.04
C MET A 170 18.86 8.77 -1.90
N GLU A 171 19.11 8.29 -0.69
CA GLU A 171 20.10 7.23 -0.46
C GLU A 171 19.69 5.92 -1.17
N GLU A 172 18.39 5.76 -1.45
CA GLU A 172 17.78 4.72 -2.29
C GLU A 172 17.85 5.02 -3.79
N SER A 173 18.76 5.88 -4.25
CA SER A 173 19.21 5.92 -5.66
C SER A 173 20.54 5.19 -5.86
N ILE A 174 21.17 4.77 -4.75
CA ILE A 174 22.50 4.18 -4.76
C ILE A 174 22.38 2.70 -5.13
N PRO A 175 23.14 2.19 -6.13
CA PRO A 175 23.05 0.80 -6.58
C PRO A 175 23.27 -0.26 -5.49
N GLY A 176 23.98 0.09 -4.41
CA GLY A 176 24.23 -0.77 -3.25
C GLY A 176 23.08 -0.81 -2.23
N HIS A 177 22.08 0.07 -2.34
CA HIS A 177 20.97 0.15 -1.40
C HIS A 177 20.05 -1.09 -1.53
N PRO A 178 19.59 -1.74 -0.44
CA PRO A 178 18.78 -2.97 -0.50
C PRO A 178 17.51 -2.84 -1.35
N VAL A 179 16.81 -1.70 -1.26
CA VAL A 179 15.63 -1.44 -2.10
C VAL A 179 16.03 -1.32 -3.57
N MET A 180 17.19 -0.73 -3.89
CA MET A 180 17.62 -0.57 -5.27
C MET A 180 18.11 -1.87 -5.90
N GLN A 181 18.75 -2.73 -5.11
CA GLN A 181 19.07 -4.09 -5.54
C GLN A 181 17.78 -4.88 -5.85
N ALA A 182 16.74 -4.73 -5.03
CA ALA A 182 15.45 -5.36 -5.26
C ALA A 182 14.69 -4.76 -6.46
N VAL A 183 14.80 -3.45 -6.68
CA VAL A 183 14.30 -2.77 -7.88
C VAL A 183 14.95 -3.40 -9.13
N ALA A 184 16.28 -3.61 -9.10
CA ALA A 184 17.03 -4.20 -10.21
C ALA A 184 16.77 -5.71 -10.44
N SER A 185 16.51 -6.49 -9.38
CA SER A 185 16.43 -7.96 -9.46
C SER A 185 15.14 -8.51 -10.10
N LYS A 186 14.18 -7.66 -10.48
CA LYS A 186 12.87 -7.95 -11.12
C LYS A 186 11.93 -8.92 -10.39
N GLN A 187 12.38 -9.64 -9.36
CA GLN A 187 11.60 -10.69 -8.70
C GLN A 187 10.93 -10.23 -7.41
N TRP A 188 11.34 -9.11 -6.85
CA TRP A 188 10.92 -8.68 -5.52
C TRP A 188 9.83 -7.61 -5.63
N SER A 189 8.73 -7.84 -4.91
CA SER A 189 7.61 -6.91 -4.75
C SER A 189 7.74 -6.05 -3.48
N TYR A 190 8.52 -6.49 -2.49
CA TYR A 190 8.83 -5.68 -1.31
C TYR A 190 10.18 -6.03 -0.70
N VAL A 191 10.67 -5.17 0.19
CA VAL A 191 11.91 -5.35 0.97
C VAL A 191 11.64 -5.04 2.43
N LEU A 192 12.05 -5.95 3.31
CA LEU A 192 12.04 -5.76 4.76
C LEU A 192 13.45 -5.45 5.26
N SER A 193 13.62 -4.29 5.89
CA SER A 193 14.84 -3.91 6.60
C SER A 193 14.53 -3.86 8.10
N ASN A 194 14.72 -4.98 8.79
CA ASN A 194 14.36 -5.11 10.21
C ASN A 194 15.32 -4.39 11.17
N ASN A 195 16.47 -3.90 10.67
CA ASN A 195 17.42 -3.14 11.44
C ASN A 195 18.23 -2.20 10.54
N LEU A 196 17.97 -0.89 10.65
CA LEU A 196 18.70 0.15 9.92
C LEU A 196 20.13 0.43 10.47
N MET A 197 20.56 -0.26 11.55
CA MET A 197 21.88 -0.08 12.19
C MET A 197 23.05 -0.86 11.59
N SER A 198 22.82 -1.98 10.88
CA SER A 198 23.90 -2.97 10.59
C SER A 198 24.42 -2.92 9.15
N SER A 199 25.72 -2.62 8.91
CA SER A 199 26.37 -2.48 7.58
C SER A 199 25.98 -3.58 6.57
N GLU A 200 26.04 -4.84 6.99
CA GLU A 200 25.70 -6.02 6.18
C GLU A 200 24.18 -6.19 5.92
N ARG A 201 23.35 -5.28 6.46
CA ARG A 201 21.88 -5.15 6.28
C ARG A 201 21.43 -3.67 6.16
N GLY A 202 22.33 -2.74 5.82
CA GLY A 202 22.03 -1.30 5.67
C GLY A 202 22.59 -0.34 6.73
N GLY A 203 23.69 -0.63 7.41
CA GLY A 203 24.16 0.10 8.60
C GLY A 203 25.59 0.62 8.53
N GLU A 204 26.00 1.03 7.35
CA GLU A 204 27.08 2.00 7.20
C GLU A 204 26.64 3.33 6.59
N SER A 205 25.37 3.74 6.40
CA SER A 205 24.03 3.17 6.32
C SER A 205 23.44 3.97 5.18
N TYR A 206 23.01 3.36 4.09
CA TYR A 206 22.28 4.10 3.05
C TYR A 206 20.87 4.52 3.54
N ASP A 207 20.60 4.46 4.84
CA ASP A 207 19.42 5.01 5.50
C ASP A 207 19.84 5.88 6.70
N CYS A 208 21.04 6.47 6.63
CA CYS A 208 21.67 7.21 7.72
C CYS A 208 20.74 8.34 8.20
N VAL A 209 20.08 9.00 7.26
CA VAL A 209 19.15 10.10 7.57
C VAL A 209 17.92 9.58 8.31
N ALA A 210 17.26 8.54 7.82
CA ALA A 210 16.11 7.94 8.52
C ALA A 210 16.52 7.39 9.89
N TYR A 211 17.68 6.75 9.98
CA TYR A 211 18.21 6.23 11.23
C TYR A 211 18.53 7.34 12.25
N GLN A 212 19.17 8.43 11.82
CA GLN A 212 19.47 9.60 12.65
C GLN A 212 18.20 10.26 13.20
N GLU A 213 17.15 10.31 12.40
CA GLU A 213 15.81 10.80 12.82
C GLU A 213 15.10 9.85 13.80
N GLY A 214 15.67 8.67 14.06
CA GLY A 214 15.20 7.73 15.07
C GLY A 214 14.41 6.54 14.55
N TYR A 215 14.34 6.34 13.22
CA TYR A 215 13.73 5.13 12.64
C TYR A 215 14.66 3.93 12.76
N ARG A 216 14.09 2.72 12.89
CA ARG A 216 14.82 1.48 13.18
C ARG A 216 14.49 0.35 12.24
N SER A 217 13.31 0.35 11.64
CA SER A 217 12.91 -0.63 10.64
C SER A 217 12.17 0.00 9.45
N ARG A 218 12.21 -0.69 8.30
CA ARG A 218 11.56 -0.27 7.05
C ARG A 218 10.88 -1.44 6.35
N LEU A 219 9.73 -1.16 5.77
CA LEU A 219 9.06 -1.98 4.75
C LEU A 219 8.92 -1.16 3.47
N ALA A 220 9.54 -1.61 2.39
CA ALA A 220 9.47 -0.94 1.09
C ALA A 220 8.67 -1.79 0.10
N PHE A 221 7.56 -1.28 -0.42
CA PHE A 221 6.83 -1.85 -1.54
C PHE A 221 7.38 -1.32 -2.87
N ILE A 222 7.59 -2.22 -3.81
CA ILE A 222 8.10 -1.93 -5.16
C ILE A 222 6.93 -2.10 -6.13
N LEU A 223 6.48 -0.97 -6.67
CA LEU A 223 5.34 -0.95 -7.58
C LEU A 223 5.81 -1.26 -9.00
N ARG A 224 5.24 -2.30 -9.59
CA ARG A 224 5.64 -2.82 -10.90
C ARG A 224 4.46 -2.88 -11.86
N GLY A 225 4.71 -2.49 -13.10
CA GLY A 225 3.74 -2.58 -14.19
C GLY A 225 3.60 -4.02 -14.71
N HIS A 226 2.72 -4.21 -15.69
CA HIS A 226 2.52 -5.49 -16.37
C HIS A 226 3.80 -6.03 -17.04
N ASP A 227 4.70 -5.13 -17.45
CA ASP A 227 6.01 -5.43 -18.04
C ASP A 227 7.10 -5.76 -16.99
N THR A 228 6.72 -5.86 -15.72
CA THR A 228 7.59 -6.04 -14.54
C THR A 228 8.55 -4.88 -14.27
N GLN A 229 8.46 -3.79 -15.03
CA GLN A 229 9.29 -2.61 -14.81
C GLN A 229 8.81 -1.90 -13.54
N PRO A 230 9.75 -1.53 -12.65
CA PRO A 230 9.41 -0.75 -11.47
C PRO A 230 9.08 0.67 -11.90
N PHE A 231 7.95 1.20 -11.43
CA PHE A 231 7.50 2.56 -11.69
C PHE A 231 7.30 3.38 -10.42
N GLY A 232 7.20 2.75 -9.26
CA GLY A 232 6.90 3.44 -8.00
C GLY A 232 7.46 2.73 -6.77
N LEU A 233 7.58 3.46 -5.67
CA LEU A 233 7.99 2.97 -4.36
C LEU A 233 7.10 3.58 -3.28
N ILE A 234 6.69 2.75 -2.31
CA ILE A 234 6.15 3.20 -1.03
C ILE A 234 7.02 2.61 0.07
N MET A 235 7.64 3.46 0.89
CA MET A 235 8.50 3.04 1.99
C MET A 235 7.87 3.46 3.30
N LEU A 236 7.59 2.48 4.16
CA LEU A 236 7.07 2.67 5.50
C LEU A 236 8.19 2.49 6.50
N TYR A 237 8.27 3.40 7.46
CA TYR A 237 9.28 3.39 8.52
C TYR A 237 8.64 3.26 9.89
N SER A 238 9.32 2.56 10.78
CA SER A 238 8.97 2.53 12.20
C SER A 238 10.19 2.80 13.08
N ARG A 239 9.97 3.47 14.22
CA ARG A 239 10.94 3.68 15.30
C ARG A 239 11.20 2.40 16.09
N ALA A 240 10.35 1.40 15.98
CA ALA A 240 10.55 0.09 16.59
C ALA A 240 11.45 -0.80 15.71
N GLU A 241 12.30 -1.60 16.36
CA GLU A 241 13.12 -2.63 15.70
C GLU A 241 12.26 -3.81 15.25
N ALA A 242 12.57 -4.38 14.08
CA ALA A 242 11.86 -5.53 13.52
C ALA A 242 10.33 -5.42 13.45
N PHE A 243 9.78 -4.20 13.42
CA PHE A 243 8.34 -3.92 13.51
C PHE A 243 7.53 -4.67 12.45
N PHE A 244 7.96 -4.58 11.18
CA PHE A 244 7.29 -5.22 10.06
C PHE A 244 7.54 -6.74 9.96
N GLY A 245 8.39 -7.31 10.83
CA GLY A 245 8.74 -8.73 10.80
C GLY A 245 7.61 -9.67 11.19
N GLY A 246 6.52 -9.14 11.77
CA GLY A 246 5.33 -9.92 12.14
C GLY A 246 4.36 -10.22 10.99
N TYR A 247 4.50 -9.54 9.85
CA TYR A 247 3.63 -9.73 8.69
C TYR A 247 4.05 -10.94 7.86
N ASP A 248 3.06 -11.67 7.35
CA ASP A 248 3.30 -12.80 6.47
C ASP A 248 3.81 -12.34 5.09
N HIS A 249 4.70 -13.12 4.49
CA HIS A 249 5.33 -12.78 3.21
C HIS A 249 4.32 -12.76 2.05
N GLN A 250 3.31 -13.61 2.06
CA GLN A 250 2.24 -13.63 1.05
C GLN A 250 1.35 -12.40 1.21
N PHE A 251 0.99 -12.05 2.45
CA PHE A 251 0.24 -10.84 2.77
C PHE A 251 0.94 -9.58 2.23
N LEU A 252 2.24 -9.42 2.46
CA LEU A 252 3.00 -8.26 1.96
C LEU A 252 3.09 -8.23 0.43
N SER A 253 3.26 -9.39 -0.20
CA SER A 253 3.28 -9.50 -1.66
C SER A 253 1.93 -9.10 -2.27
N ASP A 254 0.83 -9.56 -1.67
CA ASP A 254 -0.52 -9.23 -2.13
C ASP A 254 -0.83 -7.74 -1.94
N CYS A 255 -0.42 -7.14 -0.82
CA CYS A 255 -0.52 -5.69 -0.62
C CYS A 255 0.22 -4.92 -1.72
N SER A 256 1.48 -5.30 -1.99
CA SER A 256 2.27 -4.68 -3.05
C SER A 256 1.57 -4.77 -4.42
N ARG A 257 0.94 -5.90 -4.72
CA ARG A 257 0.26 -6.13 -5.99
C ARG A 257 -0.97 -5.25 -6.13
N ILE A 258 -1.78 -5.15 -5.07
CA ILE A 258 -2.98 -4.31 -5.08
C ILE A 258 -2.60 -2.85 -5.30
N VAL A 259 -1.62 -2.34 -4.55
CA VAL A 259 -1.13 -0.96 -4.70
C VAL A 259 -0.55 -0.73 -6.11
N SER A 260 0.21 -1.69 -6.64
CA SER A 260 0.74 -1.60 -8.00
C SER A 260 -0.37 -1.49 -9.04
N LEU A 261 -1.46 -2.23 -8.88
CA LEU A 261 -2.61 -2.16 -9.77
C LEU A 261 -3.35 -0.82 -9.63
N THR A 262 -3.59 -0.36 -8.40
CA THR A 262 -4.28 0.91 -8.13
C THR A 262 -3.52 2.08 -8.74
N VAL A 263 -2.23 2.23 -8.42
CA VAL A 263 -1.39 3.35 -8.92
C VAL A 263 -1.09 3.17 -10.42
N GLY A 264 -0.77 1.94 -10.85
CA GLY A 264 -0.41 1.61 -12.22
C GLY A 264 -1.54 1.90 -13.21
N SER A 265 -2.79 1.58 -12.85
CA SER A 265 -3.95 1.89 -13.71
C SER A 265 -4.07 3.38 -14.01
N ARG A 266 -3.76 4.24 -13.05
CA ARG A 266 -3.83 5.70 -13.19
C ARG A 266 -2.66 6.25 -13.99
N LEU A 267 -1.46 5.69 -13.82
CA LEU A 267 -0.30 5.98 -14.68
C LEU A 267 -0.56 5.61 -16.14
N GLU A 268 -1.19 4.46 -16.40
CA GLU A 268 -1.52 4.03 -17.76
C GLU A 268 -2.54 4.97 -18.42
N VAL A 269 -3.59 5.37 -17.68
CA VAL A 269 -4.57 6.36 -18.16
C VAL A 269 -3.89 7.71 -18.45
N GLY A 270 -3.01 8.18 -17.57
CA GLY A 270 -2.26 9.41 -17.80
C GLY A 270 -1.36 9.35 -19.04
N ARG A 271 -0.66 8.22 -19.24
CA ARG A 271 0.17 7.98 -20.43
C ARG A 271 -0.65 7.94 -21.71
N ASP A 272 -1.82 7.29 -21.69
CA ASP A 272 -2.75 7.27 -22.82
C ASP A 272 -3.25 8.68 -23.17
N ALA A 273 -3.67 9.46 -22.16
CA ALA A 273 -4.08 10.85 -22.34
C ALA A 273 -2.96 11.72 -22.94
N LEU A 274 -1.74 11.60 -22.42
CA LEU A 274 -0.57 12.30 -22.95
C LEU A 274 -0.24 11.88 -24.39
N SER A 275 -0.32 10.57 -24.69
CA SER A 275 -0.10 10.04 -26.04
C SER A 275 -1.13 10.61 -27.03
N LYS A 276 -2.40 10.65 -26.65
CA LYS A 276 -3.50 11.24 -27.44
C LYS A 276 -3.31 12.73 -27.66
N ALA A 277 -2.88 13.47 -26.64
CA ALA A 277 -2.55 14.89 -26.73
C ALA A 277 -1.35 15.16 -27.65
N SER A 278 -0.28 14.39 -27.49
CA SER A 278 0.93 14.46 -28.31
C SER A 278 0.63 14.14 -29.77
N GLY A 279 -0.16 13.09 -30.04
CA GLY A 279 -0.60 12.72 -31.39
C GLY A 279 -1.42 13.82 -32.06
N GLY A 280 -2.40 14.40 -31.34
CA GLY A 280 -3.19 15.53 -31.82
C GLY A 280 -2.33 16.76 -32.15
N MET A 281 -1.43 17.12 -31.23
CA MET A 281 -0.51 18.26 -31.42
C MET A 281 0.47 18.04 -32.55
N ALA A 282 1.01 16.82 -32.71
CA ALA A 282 1.91 16.49 -33.80
C ALA A 282 1.20 16.63 -35.15
N HIS A 283 -0.06 16.20 -35.25
CA HIS A 283 -0.82 16.32 -36.49
C HIS A 283 -1.09 17.78 -36.86
N VAL A 284 -1.74 18.55 -35.97
CA VAL A 284 -2.10 19.96 -36.24
C VAL A 284 -0.85 20.81 -36.39
N GLY A 285 0.15 20.57 -35.53
CA GLY A 285 1.43 21.28 -35.55
C GLY A 285 2.21 21.06 -36.83
N ASN A 286 2.35 19.82 -37.29
CA ASN A 286 3.04 19.54 -38.55
C ASN A 286 2.32 20.16 -39.76
N ASN A 287 0.99 20.14 -39.78
CA ASN A 287 0.20 20.78 -40.84
C ASN A 287 0.45 22.29 -40.86
N ALA A 288 0.23 22.96 -39.73
CA ALA A 288 0.40 24.40 -39.63
C ALA A 288 1.84 24.87 -39.92
N LEU A 289 2.85 24.16 -39.39
CA LEU A 289 4.26 24.44 -39.68
C LEU A 289 4.60 24.22 -41.15
N SER A 290 4.04 23.19 -41.78
CA SER A 290 4.23 22.97 -43.22
C SER A 290 3.62 24.10 -44.06
N VAL A 291 2.46 24.62 -43.68
CA VAL A 291 1.83 25.79 -44.35
C VAL A 291 2.74 27.01 -44.21
N ILE A 292 3.15 27.34 -42.97
CA ILE A 292 4.06 28.47 -42.71
C ILE A 292 5.34 28.33 -43.53
N LYS A 293 5.98 27.16 -43.48
CA LYS A 293 7.23 26.88 -44.17
C LYS A 293 7.07 27.07 -45.68
N ASN A 294 6.09 26.42 -46.29
CA ASN A 294 5.89 26.46 -47.74
C ASN A 294 5.60 27.90 -48.22
N CYS A 295 4.77 28.65 -47.48
CA CYS A 295 4.49 30.04 -47.81
C CYS A 295 5.74 30.93 -47.72
N LEU A 296 6.52 30.80 -46.65
CA LEU A 296 7.74 31.59 -46.47
C LEU A 296 8.88 31.19 -47.42
N GLU A 297 8.97 29.92 -47.81
CA GLU A 297 9.92 29.45 -48.83
C GLU A 297 9.62 30.10 -50.18
N LEU A 298 8.34 30.15 -50.59
CA LEU A 298 7.93 30.83 -51.82
C LEU A 298 8.26 32.33 -51.78
N VAL A 299 7.91 33.01 -50.69
CA VAL A 299 8.21 34.44 -50.46
C VAL A 299 9.72 34.70 -50.55
N LYS A 300 10.53 33.82 -49.95
CA LYS A 300 12.00 33.90 -50.00
C LYS A 300 12.53 33.70 -51.41
N GLU A 301 12.05 32.68 -52.15
CA GLU A 301 12.47 32.40 -53.51
C GLU A 301 12.18 33.59 -54.45
N ASP A 302 10.99 34.18 -54.32
CA ASP A 302 10.56 35.34 -55.09
C ASP A 302 11.40 36.59 -54.74
N MET A 303 11.71 36.81 -53.46
CA MET A 303 12.64 37.88 -53.03
C MET A 303 14.06 37.67 -53.54
N GLU A 304 14.60 36.45 -53.48
CA GLU A 304 15.96 36.15 -53.98
C GLU A 304 16.06 36.26 -55.50
N ALA A 305 15.04 35.78 -56.23
CA ALA A 305 14.94 35.93 -57.67
C ALA A 305 14.87 37.41 -58.07
N GLY A 306 14.13 38.20 -57.29
CA GLY A 306 14.22 39.64 -57.26
C GLY A 306 15.68 40.08 -57.12
N ILE A 307 16.31 39.95 -55.95
CA ILE A 307 17.66 40.48 -55.69
C ILE A 307 18.67 40.12 -56.80
N ARG A 308 18.64 38.88 -57.32
CA ARG A 308 19.47 38.43 -58.44
C ARG A 308 19.22 39.19 -59.75
N ALA A 309 17.97 39.49 -60.08
CA ALA A 309 17.62 40.28 -61.27
C ALA A 309 17.97 41.79 -61.11
N GLY A 310 18.10 42.28 -59.88
CA GLY A 310 18.29 43.71 -59.56
C GLY A 310 19.76 44.14 -59.61
N ALA A 311 20.66 43.15 -59.62
CA ALA A 311 22.07 43.32 -59.91
C ALA A 311 22.35 43.59 -61.41
N ALA A 312 21.36 43.44 -62.30
CA ALA A 312 21.43 43.83 -63.71
C ALA A 312 20.76 45.20 -63.94
N PRO A 313 21.20 46.03 -64.91
CA PRO A 313 20.77 47.43 -65.06
C PRO A 313 19.32 47.64 -65.56
N LEU A 314 18.41 46.69 -65.35
CA LEU A 314 17.02 46.72 -65.85
C LEU A 314 16.00 46.78 -64.70
N LEU A 315 16.06 47.87 -63.93
CA LEU A 315 15.09 48.21 -62.87
C LEU A 315 13.63 48.34 -63.36
N ARG A 316 13.37 48.34 -64.67
CA ARG A 316 12.01 48.37 -65.24
C ARG A 316 11.31 47.01 -65.31
N GLN A 317 12.05 45.89 -65.42
CA GLN A 317 11.46 44.54 -65.41
C GLN A 317 11.23 44.01 -63.99
N PHE A 318 11.90 44.62 -63.01
CA PHE A 318 11.79 44.29 -61.59
C PHE A 318 10.38 44.53 -61.01
N ARG A 319 9.77 45.64 -61.42
CA ARG A 319 8.40 46.01 -61.02
C ARG A 319 7.33 45.09 -61.61
N THR A 320 7.67 44.32 -62.63
CA THR A 320 6.76 43.36 -63.27
C THR A 320 6.98 41.93 -62.78
N SER A 321 8.09 41.62 -62.11
CA SER A 321 8.39 40.27 -61.59
C SER A 321 8.05 40.07 -60.11
N PHE A 322 8.02 41.14 -59.31
CA PHE A 322 7.69 41.08 -57.88
C PHE A 322 6.23 41.50 -57.65
N ASP A 323 5.36 40.52 -57.44
CA ASP A 323 3.94 40.75 -57.19
C ASP A 323 3.66 40.89 -55.69
N LEU A 324 3.69 42.15 -55.23
CA LEU A 324 3.46 42.49 -53.82
C LEU A 324 2.11 41.97 -53.29
N ALA A 325 1.08 41.86 -54.14
CA ALA A 325 -0.22 41.37 -53.70
C ALA A 325 -0.17 39.88 -53.33
N ARG A 326 0.51 39.08 -54.16
CA ARG A 326 0.76 37.66 -53.90
C ARG A 326 1.63 37.44 -52.67
N GLU A 327 2.68 38.25 -52.47
CA GLU A 327 3.53 38.16 -51.29
C GLU A 327 2.77 38.44 -49.98
N ILE A 328 1.90 39.45 -49.98
CA ILE A 328 1.02 39.76 -48.85
C ILE A 328 0.08 38.59 -48.56
N GLU A 329 -0.45 37.92 -49.59
CA GLU A 329 -1.30 36.74 -49.45
C GLU A 329 -0.53 35.55 -48.83
N LEU A 330 0.69 35.27 -49.30
CA LEU A 330 1.53 34.20 -48.75
C LEU A 330 1.91 34.46 -47.29
N ILE A 331 2.24 35.71 -46.92
CA ILE A 331 2.48 36.09 -45.53
C ILE A 331 1.20 35.96 -44.70
N GLY A 332 0.04 36.31 -45.25
CA GLY A 332 -1.27 36.11 -44.62
C GLY A 332 -1.56 34.63 -44.37
N CYS A 333 -1.25 33.75 -45.31
CA CYS A 333 -1.37 32.30 -45.16
C CYS A 333 -0.43 31.75 -44.07
N ALA A 334 0.82 32.23 -44.01
CA ALA A 334 1.75 31.87 -42.94
C ALA A 334 1.24 32.35 -41.57
N LEU A 335 0.69 33.56 -41.50
CA LEU A 335 0.07 34.09 -40.28
C LEU A 335 -1.13 33.23 -39.86
N GLY A 336 -1.97 32.80 -40.80
CA GLY A 336 -3.08 31.88 -40.53
C GLY A 336 -2.60 30.52 -39.98
N GLY A 337 -1.47 30.00 -40.47
CA GLY A 337 -0.83 28.82 -39.87
C GLY A 337 -0.40 29.05 -38.41
N ALA A 338 0.16 30.23 -38.10
CA ALA A 338 0.55 30.58 -36.74
C ALA A 338 -0.66 30.77 -35.80
N GLU A 339 -1.75 31.35 -36.31
CA GLU A 339 -3.01 31.46 -35.57
C GLU A 339 -3.65 30.11 -35.31
N ARG A 340 -3.58 29.18 -36.26
CA ARG A 340 -4.05 27.80 -36.09
C ARG A 340 -3.26 27.05 -35.02
N LEU A 341 -1.94 27.21 -34.97
CA LEU A 341 -1.09 26.70 -33.88
C LEU A 341 -1.52 27.26 -32.53
N ARG A 342 -1.76 28.57 -32.45
CA ARG A 342 -2.22 29.22 -31.23
C ARG A 342 -3.58 28.69 -30.78
N GLY A 343 -4.51 28.48 -31.71
CA GLY A 343 -5.82 27.89 -31.45
C GLY A 343 -5.71 26.45 -30.96
N ALA A 344 -4.83 25.65 -31.55
CA ALA A 344 -4.59 24.27 -31.11
C ALA A 344 -4.04 24.19 -29.67
N ILE A 345 -3.16 25.11 -29.28
CA ILE A 345 -2.69 25.21 -27.89
C ILE A 345 -3.84 25.57 -26.95
N ALA A 346 -4.72 26.49 -27.34
CA ALA A 346 -5.89 26.84 -26.53
C ALA A 346 -6.86 25.66 -26.38
N ASN A 347 -7.12 24.91 -27.46
CA ASN A 347 -7.93 23.70 -27.43
C ASN A 347 -7.30 22.60 -26.59
N LEU A 348 -5.96 22.47 -26.60
CA LEU A 348 -5.27 21.51 -25.75
C LEU A 348 -5.45 21.83 -24.26
N LEU A 349 -5.45 23.12 -23.90
CA LEU A 349 -5.74 23.56 -22.54
C LEU A 349 -7.20 23.30 -22.15
N ASP A 350 -8.15 23.54 -23.05
CA ASP A 350 -9.58 23.24 -22.82
C ASP A 350 -9.87 21.73 -22.76
N ALA A 351 -9.10 20.91 -23.49
CA ALA A 351 -9.26 19.46 -23.51
C ALA A 351 -8.98 18.78 -22.15
N VAL A 352 -8.38 19.49 -21.19
CA VAL A 352 -8.26 19.05 -19.79
C VAL A 352 -9.65 18.86 -19.16
N ASP A 353 -10.57 19.78 -19.45
CA ASP A 353 -11.93 19.76 -18.89
C ASP A 353 -12.94 19.17 -19.89
N HIS A 354 -12.72 19.37 -21.20
CA HIS A 354 -13.65 18.99 -22.27
C HIS A 354 -12.94 18.21 -23.40
N PRO A 355 -12.48 16.97 -23.16
CA PRO A 355 -11.73 16.22 -24.15
C PRO A 355 -12.58 15.88 -25.38
N ARG A 356 -12.07 16.21 -26.56
CA ARG A 356 -12.65 15.83 -27.86
C ARG A 356 -11.72 14.85 -28.55
N ILE A 357 -12.25 13.71 -28.99
CA ILE A 357 -11.46 12.64 -29.61
C ILE A 357 -11.74 12.60 -31.11
N MET A 358 -10.68 12.54 -31.91
CA MET A 358 -10.72 12.30 -33.35
C MET A 358 -10.08 10.95 -33.68
N HIS A 359 -10.65 10.23 -34.65
CA HIS A 359 -10.00 9.06 -35.23
C HIS A 359 -8.96 9.48 -36.26
N TYR A 360 -7.70 9.16 -35.99
CA TYR A 360 -6.59 9.42 -36.90
C TYR A 360 -6.56 8.39 -38.04
N ILE A 361 -6.04 8.79 -39.20
CA ILE A 361 -6.04 8.01 -40.46
C ILE A 361 -5.33 6.65 -40.34
N ARG A 362 -4.54 6.44 -39.27
CA ARG A 362 -3.88 5.15 -38.96
C ARG A 362 -4.65 4.25 -37.97
N GLY A 363 -5.87 4.62 -37.60
CA GLY A 363 -6.71 3.86 -36.67
C GLY A 363 -6.43 4.15 -35.18
N GLU A 364 -5.57 5.12 -34.88
CA GLU A 364 -5.31 5.58 -33.50
C GLU A 364 -6.26 6.72 -33.13
N GLU A 365 -6.71 6.75 -31.87
CA GLU A 365 -7.48 7.87 -31.31
C GLU A 365 -6.53 8.96 -30.84
N VAL A 366 -6.85 10.23 -31.15
CA VAL A 366 -6.07 11.40 -30.71
C VAL A 366 -7.01 12.51 -30.25
N LEU A 367 -6.47 13.52 -29.55
CA LEU A 367 -7.24 14.72 -29.24
C LEU A 367 -7.52 15.51 -30.53
N ASP A 368 -8.77 15.91 -30.72
CA ASP A 368 -9.17 16.89 -31.73
C ASP A 368 -8.77 18.28 -31.26
N LEU A 369 -7.65 18.77 -31.77
CA LEU A 369 -7.09 20.07 -31.41
C LEU A 369 -7.31 21.10 -32.51
N ASP A 370 -7.99 20.77 -33.61
CA ASP A 370 -8.15 21.71 -34.71
C ASP A 370 -9.06 22.87 -34.26
N PRO A 371 -8.58 24.13 -34.29
CA PRO A 371 -9.46 25.26 -34.00
C PRO A 371 -10.51 25.34 -35.11
N ARG A 372 -11.74 24.95 -34.77
CA ARG A 372 -12.86 25.00 -35.72
C ARG A 372 -12.94 26.37 -36.36
N SER A 373 -13.08 26.38 -37.67
CA SER A 373 -13.54 27.57 -38.37
C SER A 373 -15.00 27.78 -37.97
N PRO A 374 -15.49 29.01 -37.74
CA PRO A 374 -16.92 29.27 -37.49
C PRO A 374 -17.85 28.84 -38.65
N GLN A 375 -17.35 28.17 -39.68
CA GLN A 375 -18.10 27.60 -40.79
C GLN A 375 -18.46 26.12 -40.60
N ASP A 376 -17.94 25.45 -39.56
CA ASP A 376 -18.17 24.00 -39.32
C ASP A 376 -19.37 23.70 -38.40
N GLU A 377 -20.15 24.71 -37.99
CA GLU A 377 -21.34 24.53 -37.11
C GLU A 377 -22.69 24.43 -37.86
N GLU A 378 -22.72 24.49 -39.20
CA GLU A 378 -23.95 24.36 -40.02
C GLU A 378 -24.11 23.01 -40.75
N GLY A 379 -23.55 21.93 -40.20
CA GLY A 379 -23.69 20.56 -40.73
C GLY A 379 -24.80 19.74 -40.09
#